data_AF-A0A2W0C7Y1-F1
#
_entry.id   AF-A0A2W0C7Y1-F1
#
_cell.length_a   1.000
_cell.length_b   1.000
_cell.length_c   1.000
_cell.angle_alpha   90.00
_cell.angle_beta   90.00
_cell.angle_gamma   90.00
#
_symmetry.space_group_name_H-M   'P 1'
#
loop_
_entity.id
_entity.type
_entity.pdbx_description
1 polymer ?
#
loop_
_entity_poly.entity_id
_entity_poly.type
_entity_poly.pdbx_seq_one_letter_code
_entity_poly.pdbx_strand_id
1 'polypeptide(L)'
;MSGNYTSVPYSYEPPAASRKGTLIFYDSFEHVTDEQLQHAAVTSDTRAFTQLVLYPLHENTVKRMSKEGVLPYYKREDRLHEWKRDHTEYRIKVEGLEGKRKKYTPMDSALRHLTAEYSAPHFLYLTSEMANLFASFDSFKDWITKLRLLIDGQPGTLHPKLEQYAHRWEWAE
;
A
#
# COMPACT_ATOMS: atom_id res chain seq x y z
N MET A 1 -51.06 -30.49 12.66
CA MET A 1 -49.78 -30.50 11.93
C MET A 1 -48.89 -29.45 12.57
N SER A 2 -47.88 -29.89 13.30
CA SER A 2 -46.95 -29.07 14.08
C SER A 2 -45.77 -28.65 13.21
N GLY A 3 -45.67 -27.35 12.91
CA GLY A 3 -44.50 -26.76 12.28
C GLY A 3 -43.39 -26.58 13.31
N ASN A 4 -42.27 -27.28 13.13
CA ASN A 4 -41.08 -27.10 13.96
C ASN A 4 -40.38 -25.79 13.57
N TYR A 5 -40.47 -24.78 14.43
CA TYR A 5 -39.62 -23.60 14.36
C TYR A 5 -38.32 -23.89 15.11
N THR A 6 -37.22 -24.02 14.39
CA THR A 6 -35.88 -24.10 14.99
C THR A 6 -35.39 -22.68 15.30
N SER A 7 -35.43 -22.29 16.58
CA SER A 7 -34.80 -21.05 17.03
C SER A 7 -33.28 -21.23 17.07
N VAL A 8 -32.55 -20.49 16.25
CA VAL A 8 -31.09 -20.39 16.36
C VAL A 8 -30.72 -19.48 17.53
N PRO A 9 -29.79 -19.87 18.43
CA PRO A 9 -29.35 -19.02 19.53
C PRO A 9 -28.59 -17.79 19.00
N TYR A 10 -29.02 -16.62 19.46
CA TYR A 10 -28.40 -15.33 19.16
C TYR A 10 -27.11 -15.18 19.97
N SER A 11 -26.03 -15.78 19.47
CA SER A 11 -24.66 -15.58 19.98
C SER A 11 -23.68 -15.58 18.82
N TYR A 12 -23.96 -14.75 17.81
CA TYR A 12 -22.94 -14.43 16.82
C TYR A 12 -22.01 -13.38 17.45
N GLU A 13 -20.95 -13.84 18.10
CA GLU A 13 -19.78 -13.00 18.32
C GLU A 13 -19.10 -12.82 16.95
N PRO A 14 -18.98 -11.59 16.43
CA PRO A 14 -18.19 -11.34 15.23
C PRO A 14 -16.81 -11.92 15.47
N PRO A 15 -16.27 -12.76 14.57
CA PRO A 15 -14.94 -13.32 14.76
C PRO A 15 -13.97 -12.16 14.98
N ALA A 16 -13.15 -12.25 16.03
CA ALA A 16 -12.12 -11.28 16.36
C ALA A 16 -11.39 -10.89 15.07
N ALA A 17 -11.31 -9.60 14.76
CA ALA A 17 -10.76 -9.10 13.51
C ALA A 17 -9.37 -9.74 13.29
N SER A 18 -9.31 -10.77 12.45
CA SER A 18 -8.06 -11.45 12.13
C SER A 18 -7.19 -10.39 11.50
N ARG A 19 -6.04 -10.06 12.11
CA ARG A 19 -5.18 -9.00 11.60
C ARG A 19 -4.95 -9.19 10.10
N LYS A 20 -5.35 -8.20 9.32
CA LYS A 20 -5.58 -8.30 7.88
C LYS A 20 -4.25 -8.08 7.15
N GLY A 21 -3.44 -9.11 6.97
CA GLY A 21 -2.30 -9.08 6.04
C GLY A 21 -1.35 -7.88 6.18
N THR A 22 -0.79 -7.39 5.06
CA THR A 22 0.22 -6.31 5.04
C THR A 22 -0.24 -5.13 4.19
N LEU A 23 -0.10 -3.91 4.72
CA LEU A 23 -0.29 -2.66 3.98
C LEU A 23 1.08 -2.14 3.51
N ILE A 24 1.24 -1.91 2.21
CA ILE A 24 2.49 -1.47 1.61
C ILE A 24 2.28 -0.10 0.99
N PHE A 25 2.92 0.94 1.53
CA PHE A 25 2.93 2.26 0.92
C PHE A 25 4.09 2.35 -0.08
N TYR A 26 3.76 2.29 -1.36
CA TYR A 26 4.72 2.32 -2.46
C TYR A 26 4.73 3.72 -3.10
N ASP A 27 5.79 4.48 -2.85
CA ASP A 27 5.94 5.85 -3.37
C ASP A 27 7.42 6.27 -3.46
N SER A 28 7.69 7.36 -4.16
CA SER A 28 8.94 8.11 -4.05
C SER A 28 9.13 8.72 -2.66
N PHE A 29 8.06 9.12 -1.97
CA PHE A 29 8.12 9.94 -0.74
C PHE A 29 8.81 11.30 -0.90
N GLU A 30 8.92 11.82 -2.13
CA GLU A 30 9.40 13.18 -2.36
C GLU A 30 8.38 14.20 -1.85
N HIS A 31 7.11 14.05 -2.29
CA HIS A 31 6.02 14.97 -1.97
C HIS A 31 5.06 14.46 -0.90
N VAL A 32 5.27 13.23 -0.41
CA VAL A 32 4.43 12.66 0.63
C VAL A 32 4.64 13.44 1.92
N THR A 33 3.58 14.04 2.44
CA THR A 33 3.62 14.83 3.68
C THR A 33 3.58 13.93 4.91
N ASP A 34 3.95 14.47 6.07
CA ASP A 34 3.82 13.74 7.34
C ASP A 34 2.35 13.43 7.68
N GLU A 35 1.41 14.27 7.23
CA GLU A 35 -0.03 14.01 7.35
C GLU A 35 -0.45 12.79 6.53
N GLN A 36 0.07 12.61 5.31
CA GLN A 36 -0.20 11.42 4.50
C GLN A 36 0.45 10.16 5.08
N LEU A 37 1.65 10.27 5.66
CA LEU A 37 2.27 9.18 6.41
C LEU A 37 1.40 8.79 7.62
N GLN A 38 0.91 9.78 8.35
CA GLN A 38 0.02 9.57 9.48
C GLN A 38 -1.29 8.90 9.05
N HIS A 39 -1.88 9.35 7.94
CA HIS A 39 -3.10 8.77 7.38
C HIS A 39 -2.90 7.28 7.01
N ALA A 40 -1.79 6.95 6.37
CA ALA A 40 -1.44 5.56 6.06
C ALA A 40 -1.24 4.70 7.32
N ALA A 41 -0.63 5.25 8.39
CA ALA A 41 -0.44 4.55 9.66
C ALA A 41 -1.76 4.35 10.42
N VAL A 42 -2.61 5.36 10.48
CA VAL A 42 -3.97 5.25 11.03
C VAL A 42 -4.80 4.25 10.23
N THR A 43 -4.75 4.29 8.90
CA THR A 43 -5.39 3.29 8.03
C THR A 43 -4.90 1.88 8.33
N SER A 44 -3.58 1.72 8.52
CA SER A 44 -2.97 0.45 8.89
C SER A 44 -3.54 -0.08 10.21
N ASP A 45 -3.64 0.76 11.24
CA ASP A 45 -4.08 0.37 12.56
C ASP A 45 -5.60 0.10 12.63
N THR A 46 -6.40 1.04 12.14
CA THR A 46 -7.88 0.96 12.12
C THR A 46 -8.41 -0.25 11.37
N ARG A 47 -7.76 -0.63 10.26
CA ARG A 47 -8.10 -1.82 9.46
C ARG A 47 -7.40 -3.09 9.97
N ALA A 48 -6.68 -2.99 11.09
CA ALA A 48 -5.98 -4.06 11.79
C ALA A 48 -4.96 -4.80 10.91
N PHE A 49 -4.22 -4.10 10.06
CA PHE A 49 -3.09 -4.68 9.32
C PHE A 49 -2.01 -5.18 10.28
N THR A 50 -1.24 -6.19 9.86
CA THR A 50 -0.15 -6.71 10.70
C THR A 50 0.99 -5.72 10.85
N GLN A 51 1.24 -4.93 9.79
CA GLN A 51 2.24 -3.87 9.71
C GLN A 51 1.97 -2.96 8.50
N LEU A 52 2.49 -1.74 8.58
CA LEU A 52 2.67 -0.81 7.47
C LEU A 52 4.12 -0.90 6.97
N VAL A 53 4.29 -1.19 5.68
CA VAL A 53 5.60 -1.22 5.01
C VAL A 53 5.73 0.02 4.12
N LEU A 54 6.64 0.92 4.45
CA LEU A 54 7.01 2.06 3.61
C LEU A 54 8.09 1.58 2.62
N TYR A 55 7.81 1.69 1.33
CA TYR A 55 8.71 1.26 0.25
C TYR A 55 9.18 2.48 -0.57
N PRO A 56 10.25 3.17 -0.15
CA PRO A 56 10.77 4.32 -0.89
C PRO A 56 11.42 3.89 -2.21
N LEU A 57 11.01 4.50 -3.32
CA LEU A 57 11.63 4.23 -4.62
C LEU A 57 13.01 4.86 -4.74
N HIS A 58 13.93 4.18 -5.43
CA HIS A 58 15.21 4.79 -5.80
C HIS A 58 14.99 5.91 -6.80
N GLU A 59 15.81 6.97 -6.77
CA GLU A 59 15.73 8.09 -7.73
C GLU A 59 15.84 7.64 -9.20
N ASN A 60 16.56 6.55 -9.48
CA ASN A 60 16.65 5.98 -10.82
C ASN A 60 15.33 5.32 -11.25
N THR A 61 14.60 4.73 -10.30
CA THR A 61 13.27 4.17 -10.51
C THR A 61 12.28 5.29 -10.78
N VAL A 62 12.25 6.31 -9.93
CA VAL A 62 11.38 7.48 -10.11
C VAL A 62 11.62 8.16 -11.46
N LYS A 63 12.89 8.44 -11.80
CA LYS A 63 13.27 9.04 -13.08
C LYS A 63 12.82 8.22 -14.30
N ARG A 64 12.77 6.89 -14.19
CA ARG A 64 12.27 6.02 -15.27
C ARG A 64 10.76 6.03 -15.37
N MET A 65 10.06 6.15 -14.24
CA MET A 65 8.59 6.08 -14.20
C MET A 65 7.94 7.43 -14.51
N SER A 66 8.36 8.52 -13.86
CA SER A 66 7.72 9.84 -13.98
C SER A 66 8.55 10.89 -14.72
N LYS A 67 9.83 10.61 -15.02
CA LYS A 67 10.84 11.59 -15.51
C LYS A 67 11.18 12.71 -14.54
N GLU A 68 10.68 12.62 -13.31
CA GLU A 68 10.96 13.58 -12.25
C GLU A 68 12.36 13.36 -11.64
N GLY A 69 12.99 14.45 -11.20
CA GLY A 69 14.16 14.41 -10.33
C GLY A 69 13.74 14.56 -8.88
N VAL A 70 14.10 13.60 -8.04
CA VAL A 70 13.79 13.58 -6.61
C VAL A 70 15.07 13.64 -5.77
N LEU A 71 14.92 13.87 -4.47
CA LEU A 71 16.04 13.78 -3.53
C LEU A 71 16.69 12.38 -3.58
N PRO A 72 18.01 12.29 -3.30
CA PRO A 72 18.70 11.01 -3.19
C PRO A 72 17.97 10.07 -2.23
N TYR A 73 17.89 8.78 -2.60
CA TYR A 73 17.21 7.74 -1.84
C TYR A 73 17.51 7.79 -0.34
N TYR A 74 18.78 7.89 0.05
CA TYR A 74 19.17 7.86 1.47
C TYR A 74 18.54 9.00 2.28
N LYS A 75 18.38 10.20 1.72
CA LYS A 75 17.76 11.32 2.44
C LYS A 75 16.28 11.08 2.72
N ARG A 76 15.58 10.50 1.75
CA ARG A 76 14.16 10.15 1.88
C ARG A 76 14.01 8.97 2.84
N GLU A 77 14.84 7.95 2.72
CA GLU A 77 14.88 6.81 3.65
C GLU A 77 15.17 7.26 5.10
N ASP A 78 16.14 8.15 5.31
CA ASP A 78 16.48 8.71 6.61
C ASP A 78 15.29 9.47 7.23
N ARG A 79 14.59 10.30 6.44
CA ARG A 79 13.35 10.98 6.86
C ARG A 79 12.28 9.97 7.29
N LEU A 80 12.07 8.90 6.54
CA LEU A 80 11.08 7.87 6.91
C LEU A 80 11.47 7.13 8.19
N HIS A 81 12.78 6.92 8.41
CA HIS A 81 13.28 6.34 9.65
C HIS A 81 13.15 7.29 10.84
N GLU A 82 13.37 8.59 10.65
CA GLU A 82 13.09 9.65 11.64
C GLU A 82 11.61 9.65 12.02
N TRP A 83 10.73 9.81 11.04
CA TRP A 83 9.29 9.80 11.25
C TRP A 83 8.82 8.53 11.97
N LYS A 84 9.31 7.35 11.57
CA LYS A 84 9.02 6.08 12.27
C LYS A 84 9.45 6.09 13.74
N ARG A 85 10.58 6.72 14.10
CA ARG A 85 11.06 6.78 15.50
C ARG A 85 10.12 7.58 16.39
N ASP A 86 9.44 8.57 15.82
CA ASP A 86 8.50 9.43 16.54
C ASP A 86 7.11 8.79 16.69
N HIS A 87 6.83 7.70 15.95
CA HIS A 87 5.52 7.05 15.84
C HIS A 87 5.57 5.56 16.23
N THR A 88 6.13 5.28 17.41
CA THR A 88 6.39 3.90 17.89
C THR A 88 5.14 3.08 18.22
N GLU A 89 3.99 3.73 18.34
CA GLU A 89 2.68 3.10 18.54
C GLU A 89 2.23 2.29 17.31
N TYR A 90 2.71 2.65 16.11
CA TYR A 90 2.41 1.94 14.87
C TYR A 90 3.48 0.92 14.52
N ARG A 91 3.05 -0.17 13.88
CA ARG A 91 3.94 -1.22 13.38
C ARG A 91 4.46 -0.86 12.00
N ILE A 92 5.48 -0.01 11.96
CA ILE A 92 6.04 0.50 10.71
C ILE A 92 7.37 -0.18 10.37
N LYS A 93 7.51 -0.59 9.11
CA LYS A 93 8.77 -1.07 8.51
C LYS A 93 9.13 -0.15 7.35
N VAL A 94 10.39 0.29 7.29
CA VAL A 94 10.95 0.93 6.08
C VAL A 94 11.72 -0.16 5.33
N GLU A 95 11.36 -0.39 4.07
CA GLU A 95 11.96 -1.41 3.21
C GLU A 95 13.20 -0.84 2.49
N GLY A 96 14.32 -1.55 2.60
CA GLY A 96 15.64 -1.09 2.15
C GLY A 96 16.14 -1.73 0.84
N LEU A 97 15.29 -2.49 0.13
CA LEU A 97 15.69 -3.20 -1.10
C LEU A 97 16.30 -2.26 -2.14
N GLU A 98 15.67 -1.10 -2.36
CA GLU A 98 16.09 -0.11 -3.37
C GLU A 98 17.50 0.43 -3.06
N GLY A 99 17.79 0.73 -1.79
CA GLY A 99 19.11 1.15 -1.33
C GLY A 99 20.21 0.10 -1.55
N LYS A 100 19.88 -1.19 -1.46
CA LYS A 100 20.82 -2.30 -1.72
C LYS A 100 21.13 -2.44 -3.21
N ARG A 101 20.14 -2.23 -4.09
CA ARG A 101 20.32 -2.37 -5.55
C ARG A 101 21.05 -1.20 -6.19
N LYS A 102 20.83 0.03 -5.68
CA LYS A 102 21.41 1.29 -6.21
C LYS A 102 21.14 1.55 -7.70
N LYS A 103 20.08 0.94 -8.25
CA LYS A 103 19.74 0.93 -9.68
C LYS A 103 18.23 0.93 -9.83
N TYR A 104 17.76 1.17 -11.06
CA TYR A 104 16.36 0.98 -11.42
C TYR A 104 15.85 -0.40 -11.02
N THR A 105 14.74 -0.42 -10.28
CA THR A 105 14.00 -1.63 -9.93
C THR A 105 12.65 -1.59 -10.64
N PRO A 106 12.39 -2.48 -11.61
CA PRO A 106 11.07 -2.59 -12.23
C PRO A 106 10.01 -2.87 -11.17
N MET A 107 8.84 -2.23 -11.31
CA MET A 107 7.73 -2.40 -10.35
C MET A 107 7.32 -3.87 -10.18
N ASP A 108 7.34 -4.67 -11.26
CA ASP A 108 7.09 -6.11 -11.18
C ASP A 108 8.08 -6.83 -10.25
N SER A 109 9.36 -6.46 -10.31
CA SER A 109 10.39 -7.05 -9.44
C SER A 109 10.22 -6.61 -7.99
N ALA A 110 9.88 -5.34 -7.75
CA ALA A 110 9.57 -4.83 -6.41
C ALA A 110 8.38 -5.56 -5.79
N LEU A 111 7.26 -5.69 -6.52
CA LEU A 111 6.05 -6.34 -6.03
C LEU A 111 6.26 -7.86 -5.80
N ARG A 112 7.05 -8.56 -6.64
CA ARG A 112 7.43 -9.96 -6.37
C ARG A 112 8.20 -10.10 -5.06
N HIS A 113 9.15 -9.20 -4.81
CA HIS A 113 9.90 -9.23 -3.55
C HIS A 113 8.98 -8.96 -2.36
N LEU A 114 8.17 -7.90 -2.43
CA LEU A 114 7.24 -7.51 -1.36
C LEU A 114 6.24 -8.62 -1.03
N THR A 115 5.67 -9.27 -2.04
CA THR A 115 4.70 -10.35 -1.82
C THR A 115 5.31 -11.67 -1.37
N ALA A 116 6.63 -11.86 -1.55
CA ALA A 116 7.37 -13.00 -1.02
C ALA A 116 7.85 -12.77 0.42
N GLU A 117 8.24 -11.54 0.76
CA GLU A 117 8.77 -11.18 2.07
C GLU A 117 7.65 -11.01 3.11
N TYR A 118 6.53 -10.39 2.71
CA TYR A 118 5.47 -9.99 3.62
C TYR A 118 4.24 -10.89 3.53
N SER A 119 3.50 -11.02 4.63
CA SER A 119 2.35 -11.91 4.74
C SER A 119 1.13 -11.39 3.96
N ALA A 120 0.47 -12.31 3.26
CA ALA A 120 -0.81 -12.08 2.61
C ALA A 120 -1.95 -11.94 3.64
N PRO A 121 -3.10 -11.32 3.27
CA PRO A 121 -3.37 -10.60 2.01
C PRO A 121 -2.55 -9.31 1.85
N HIS A 122 -2.16 -8.98 0.61
CA HIS A 122 -1.37 -7.79 0.31
C HIS A 122 -2.24 -6.62 -0.15
N PHE A 123 -2.04 -5.47 0.47
CA PHE A 123 -2.69 -4.22 0.11
C PHE A 123 -1.62 -3.21 -0.28
N LEU A 124 -1.81 -2.55 -1.41
CA LEU A 124 -0.91 -1.54 -1.92
C LEU A 124 -1.54 -0.16 -1.73
N TYR A 125 -0.98 0.62 -0.82
CA TYR A 125 -1.34 2.00 -0.56
C TYR A 125 -0.55 2.90 -1.52
N LEU A 126 -1.26 3.71 -2.30
CA LEU A 126 -0.69 4.55 -3.35
C LEU A 126 -1.30 5.94 -3.29
N THR A 127 -0.51 6.97 -3.58
CA THR A 127 -1.06 8.28 -3.94
C THR A 127 -1.86 8.16 -5.26
N SER A 128 -2.81 9.06 -5.49
CA SER A 128 -3.60 9.07 -6.74
C SER A 128 -2.72 9.19 -7.99
N GLU A 129 -1.62 9.94 -7.91
CA GLU A 129 -0.61 10.02 -8.97
C GLU A 129 0.07 8.67 -9.20
N MET A 130 0.58 8.04 -8.13
CA MET A 130 1.27 6.76 -8.25
C MET A 130 0.34 5.62 -8.70
N ALA A 131 -0.95 5.65 -8.31
CA ALA A 131 -1.95 4.70 -8.78
C ALA A 131 -2.19 4.83 -10.29
N ASN A 132 -2.31 6.06 -10.81
CA ASN A 132 -2.44 6.33 -12.24
C ASN A 132 -1.19 5.88 -13.01
N LEU A 133 -0.01 6.19 -12.48
CA LEU A 133 1.25 5.77 -13.07
C LEU A 133 1.37 4.23 -13.10
N PHE A 134 1.01 3.56 -11.99
CA PHE A 134 1.00 2.11 -11.93
C PHE A 134 0.08 1.50 -12.98
N ALA A 135 -1.13 2.05 -13.13
CA ALA A 135 -2.11 1.58 -14.10
C ALA A 135 -1.63 1.71 -15.55
N SER A 136 -0.72 2.64 -15.85
CA SER A 136 -0.16 2.78 -17.19
C SER A 136 0.72 1.60 -17.63
N PHE A 137 1.31 0.84 -16.69
CA PHE A 137 2.17 -0.30 -17.02
C PHE A 137 1.39 -1.54 -17.49
N ASP A 138 2.06 -2.39 -18.27
CA ASP A 138 1.50 -3.65 -18.75
C ASP A 138 1.30 -4.67 -17.63
N SER A 139 2.21 -4.68 -16.64
CA SER A 139 2.14 -5.58 -15.48
C SER A 139 0.98 -5.26 -14.53
N PHE A 140 0.33 -4.09 -14.68
CA PHE A 140 -0.80 -3.70 -13.82
C PHE A 140 -1.89 -4.77 -13.76
N LYS A 141 -2.28 -5.33 -14.92
CA LYS A 141 -3.35 -6.32 -15.01
C LYS A 141 -3.03 -7.59 -14.22
N ASP A 142 -1.79 -8.02 -14.23
CA ASP A 142 -1.37 -9.23 -13.52
C ASP A 142 -1.31 -9.00 -12.01
N TRP A 143 -1.01 -7.78 -11.58
CA TRP A 143 -0.92 -7.43 -10.17
C TRP A 143 -2.27 -7.10 -9.56
N ILE A 144 -3.13 -6.32 -10.22
CA ILE A 144 -4.43 -5.91 -9.66
C ILE A 144 -5.35 -7.10 -9.33
N THR A 145 -5.12 -8.26 -9.94
CA THR A 145 -5.83 -9.52 -9.62
C THR A 145 -5.32 -10.19 -8.33
N LYS A 146 -4.07 -9.92 -7.93
CA LYS A 146 -3.39 -10.55 -6.77
C LYS A 146 -3.41 -9.68 -5.51
N LEU A 147 -3.41 -8.35 -5.68
CA LEU A 147 -3.40 -7.37 -4.60
C LEU A 147 -4.66 -6.49 -4.65
N ARG A 148 -4.96 -5.82 -3.53
CA ARG A 148 -5.98 -4.76 -3.44
C ARG A 148 -5.28 -3.42 -3.30
N LEU A 149 -5.84 -2.37 -3.89
CA LEU A 149 -5.26 -1.02 -3.75
C LEU A 149 -6.07 -0.18 -2.75
N LEU A 150 -5.36 0.64 -1.99
CA LEU A 150 -5.92 1.79 -1.27
C LEU A 150 -5.32 3.04 -1.91
N ILE A 151 -6.17 3.91 -2.45
CA ILE A 151 -5.71 5.12 -3.15
C ILE A 151 -5.94 6.32 -2.25
N ASP A 152 -4.88 7.08 -1.99
CA ASP A 152 -4.87 8.26 -1.16
C ASP A 152 -4.76 9.55 -2.00
N GLY A 153 -5.43 10.60 -1.55
CA GLY A 153 -5.52 11.87 -2.24
C GLY A 153 -6.84 12.10 -2.95
N GLN A 154 -6.92 13.21 -3.70
CA GLN A 154 -8.19 13.67 -4.26
C GLN A 154 -8.60 12.87 -5.52
N PRO A 155 -9.91 12.65 -5.72
CA PRO A 155 -10.45 12.05 -6.93
C PRO A 155 -10.23 12.99 -8.13
N GLY A 156 -9.15 12.75 -8.85
CA GLY A 156 -8.85 13.36 -10.14
C GLY A 156 -9.31 12.46 -11.30
N THR A 157 -8.74 12.71 -12.49
CA THR A 157 -8.93 11.81 -13.63
C THR A 157 -8.19 10.49 -13.37
N LEU A 158 -8.94 9.41 -13.19
CA LEU A 158 -8.38 8.07 -13.04
C LEU A 158 -8.08 7.45 -14.40
N HIS A 159 -7.02 6.65 -14.45
CA HIS A 159 -6.65 5.90 -15.62
C HIS A 159 -7.77 4.89 -15.94
N PRO A 160 -8.17 4.69 -17.22
CA PRO A 160 -9.29 3.80 -17.57
C PRO A 160 -9.14 2.37 -17.05
N LYS A 161 -7.90 1.88 -16.94
CA LYS A 161 -7.62 0.58 -16.28
C LYS A 161 -7.98 0.58 -14.79
N LEU A 162 -7.82 1.67 -14.04
CA LEU A 162 -8.30 1.72 -12.65
C LEU A 162 -9.82 1.62 -12.62
N GLU A 163 -10.53 2.34 -13.50
CA GLU A 163 -11.98 2.27 -13.60
C GLU A 163 -12.48 0.86 -13.93
N GLN A 164 -11.82 0.17 -14.87
CA GLN A 164 -12.13 -1.22 -15.23
C GLN A 164 -12.03 -2.17 -14.03
N TYR A 165 -11.09 -1.92 -13.11
CA TYR A 165 -10.87 -2.72 -11.91
C TYR A 165 -11.35 -2.01 -10.63
N ALA A 166 -12.41 -1.19 -10.71
CA ALA A 166 -12.98 -0.46 -9.56
C ALA A 166 -13.35 -1.35 -8.37
N HIS A 167 -13.63 -2.63 -8.58
CA HIS A 167 -13.91 -3.60 -7.52
C HIS A 167 -12.64 -4.10 -6.76
N ARG A 168 -11.44 -3.68 -7.19
CA ARG A 168 -10.14 -4.12 -6.64
C ARG A 168 -9.39 -3.00 -5.91
N TRP A 169 -9.96 -1.81 -5.88
CA TRP A 169 -9.41 -0.68 -5.15
C TRP A 169 -10.52 0.11 -4.49
N GLU A 170 -10.14 0.87 -3.47
CA GLU A 170 -11.00 1.83 -2.78
C GLU A 170 -10.16 3.05 -2.39
N TRP A 171 -10.82 4.15 -2.04
CA TRP A 171 -10.14 5.30 -1.48
C TRP A 171 -9.67 4.99 -0.05
N ALA A 172 -8.52 5.52 0.32
CA ALA A 172 -8.09 5.57 1.71
C ALA A 172 -9.03 6.55 2.45
N GLU A 173 -9.59 6.10 3.57
CA GLU A 173 -10.53 6.84 4.42
C GLU A 173 -9.92 7.05 5.81
#